data_AF-A0AAT9QSB8-F1
#
_entry.id   AF-A0AAT9QSB8-F1
#
_cell.length_a   1.000
_cell.length_b   1.000
_cell.length_c   1.000
_cell.angle_alpha   90.00
_cell.angle_beta   90.00
_cell.angle_gamma   90.00
#
_symmetry.space_group_name_H-M   'P 1'
#
loop_
_entity.id
_entity.type
_entity.pdbx_description
1 polymer ?
#
loop_
_entity_poly.entity_id
_entity_poly.type
_entity_poly.pdbx_seq_one_letter_code
_entity_poly.pdbx_strand_id
1 'polypeptide(L)'
;MSLVLAAFGTMRGRVPSRRRLAVVGAGAAVQLVLAGSLAVTGTSGGGGAWKTTRAVVNAPVSGAALLYGVGKGGEVHQNGNGTTAVVLDEGVVRAGTTFGTVFLTDQRMEAETPRNDRLSEHEARHADQWAAFSIAAGPAAFPALYALDETFFPGAFNHFERQAGLEDGGYATPSDCPSTAGQLTLASLALLAGSALAVRRRFRTQSERA
;
A
#
# COMPACT_ATOMS: atom_id res chain seq x y z
N MET A 1 -10.32 -8.92 -11.88
CA MET A 1 -9.76 -10.27 -11.65
C MET A 1 -8.45 -10.50 -12.43
N SER A 2 -7.54 -9.51 -12.44
CA SER A 2 -6.29 -9.57 -13.26
C SER A 2 -5.02 -9.17 -12.47
N LEU A 3 -5.15 -8.69 -11.23
CA LEU A 3 -4.03 -8.29 -10.37
C LEU A 3 -3.47 -9.43 -9.51
N VAL A 4 -4.25 -10.50 -9.27
CA VAL A 4 -3.85 -11.66 -8.46
C VAL A 4 -2.77 -12.53 -9.15
N LEU A 5 -2.64 -12.44 -10.48
CA LEU A 5 -1.69 -13.26 -11.24
C LEU A 5 -0.25 -12.70 -11.29
N ALA A 6 -0.04 -11.42 -10.93
CA ALA A 6 1.30 -10.84 -10.92
C ALA A 6 2.13 -11.30 -9.70
N ALA A 7 1.48 -11.48 -8.54
CA ALA A 7 2.14 -11.92 -7.30
C ALA A 7 2.38 -13.43 -7.24
N PHE A 8 1.58 -14.26 -7.91
CA PHE A 8 1.76 -15.73 -7.91
C PHE A 8 2.90 -16.25 -8.80
N GLY A 9 3.46 -15.40 -9.67
CA GLY A 9 4.51 -15.80 -10.61
C GLY A 9 5.89 -16.04 -9.96
N THR A 10 6.15 -15.48 -8.78
CA THR A 10 7.44 -15.57 -8.08
C THR A 10 7.58 -16.81 -7.19
N MET A 11 6.47 -17.46 -6.81
CA MET A 11 6.49 -18.65 -5.94
C MET A 11 6.69 -19.98 -6.68
N ARG A 12 6.81 -19.98 -8.02
CA ARG A 12 6.91 -21.21 -8.83
C ARG A 12 8.32 -21.61 -9.29
N GLY A 13 9.37 -21.06 -8.67
CA GLY A 13 10.77 -21.46 -8.95
C GLY A 13 11.24 -21.15 -10.38
N ARG A 14 10.54 -20.29 -11.13
CA ARG A 14 10.98 -19.81 -12.44
C ARG A 14 11.90 -18.62 -12.25
N VAL A 15 13.14 -18.76 -12.72
CA VAL A 15 14.10 -17.66 -12.79
C VAL A 15 13.43 -16.47 -13.51
N PRO A 16 13.36 -15.28 -12.89
CA PRO A 16 12.75 -14.12 -13.50
C PRO A 16 13.44 -13.82 -14.84
N SER A 17 12.65 -13.59 -15.89
CA SER A 17 13.22 -13.33 -17.22
C SER A 17 14.08 -12.07 -17.18
N ARG A 18 15.16 -12.04 -18.00
CA ARG A 18 16.05 -10.87 -18.10
C ARG A 18 15.29 -9.56 -18.35
N ARG A 19 14.17 -9.63 -19.08
CA ARG A 19 13.27 -8.48 -19.32
C ARG A 19 12.58 -7.98 -18.05
N ARG A 20 12.12 -8.88 -17.16
CA ARG A 20 11.51 -8.49 -15.88
C ARG A 20 12.54 -7.86 -14.94
N LEU A 21 13.73 -8.45 -14.85
CA LEU A 21 14.84 -7.89 -14.08
C LEU A 21 15.27 -6.52 -14.61
N ALA A 22 15.31 -6.34 -15.93
CA ALA A 22 15.64 -5.05 -16.55
C ALA A 22 14.58 -3.97 -16.28
N VAL A 23 13.28 -4.31 -16.35
CA VAL A 23 12.20 -3.35 -16.06
C VAL A 23 12.20 -2.94 -14.58
N VAL A 24 12.36 -3.90 -13.66
CA VAL A 24 12.44 -3.61 -12.22
C VAL A 24 13.71 -2.81 -11.91
N GLY A 25 14.85 -3.19 -12.49
CA GLY A 25 16.12 -2.48 -12.33
C GLY A 25 16.08 -1.05 -12.88
N ALA A 26 15.46 -0.83 -14.03
CA ALA A 26 15.27 0.50 -14.60
C ALA A 26 14.33 1.37 -13.74
N GLY A 27 13.22 0.79 -13.24
CA GLY A 27 12.32 1.47 -12.31
C GLY A 27 13.02 1.88 -11.02
N ALA A 28 13.81 0.98 -10.43
CA ALA A 28 14.61 1.27 -9.23
C ALA A 28 15.70 2.31 -9.49
N ALA A 29 16.36 2.26 -10.66
CA ALA A 29 17.38 3.26 -11.03
C ALA A 29 16.79 4.66 -11.23
N VAL A 30 15.62 4.77 -11.87
CA VAL A 30 14.90 6.05 -12.00
C VAL A 30 14.47 6.56 -10.63
N GLN A 31 13.96 5.69 -9.75
CA GLN A 31 13.62 6.07 -8.37
C GLN A 31 14.84 6.54 -7.58
N LEU A 32 16.00 5.89 -7.71
CA LEU A 32 17.25 6.27 -7.04
C LEU A 32 17.83 7.59 -7.57
N VAL A 33 17.79 7.80 -8.89
CA VAL A 33 18.25 9.05 -9.51
C VAL A 33 17.37 10.23 -9.07
N LEU A 34 16.05 10.05 -9.09
CA LEU A 34 15.11 11.09 -8.63
C LEU A 34 15.24 11.36 -7.12
N ALA A 35 15.46 10.32 -6.29
CA ALA A 35 15.71 10.47 -4.87
C ALA A 35 17.05 11.19 -4.57
N GLY A 36 18.11 10.85 -5.30
CA GLY A 36 19.43 11.47 -5.16
C GLY A 36 19.45 12.96 -5.54
N SER A 37 18.75 13.34 -6.61
CA SER A 37 18.61 14.75 -7.02
C SER A 37 17.86 15.60 -5.98
N LEU A 38 16.96 15.00 -5.20
CA LEU A 38 16.22 15.69 -4.13
C LEU A 38 17.03 15.85 -2.83
N ALA A 39 17.79 14.82 -2.45
CA ALA A 39 18.66 14.88 -1.26
C ALA A 39 19.71 16.00 -1.38
N VAL A 40 20.13 16.32 -2.61
CA VAL A 40 21.09 17.39 -2.90
C VAL A 40 20.45 18.79 -2.89
N THR A 41 19.12 18.90 -3.05
CA THR A 41 18.43 20.19 -3.25
C THR A 41 17.52 20.63 -2.11
N GLY A 42 17.21 19.77 -1.13
CA GLY A 42 16.24 20.06 -0.07
C GLY A 42 16.75 19.86 1.36
N THR A 43 17.54 20.79 1.89
CA THR A 43 17.90 20.83 3.32
C THR A 43 17.30 22.07 3.99
N SER A 44 16.06 21.96 4.51
CA SER A 44 15.52 22.74 5.64
C SER A 44 14.11 22.25 6.02
N GLY A 45 13.96 21.62 7.18
CA GLY A 45 12.67 21.29 7.80
C GLY A 45 12.18 19.85 7.54
N GLY A 46 12.14 19.03 8.61
CA GLY A 46 11.76 17.60 8.54
C GLY A 46 10.37 17.31 7.95
N GLY A 47 9.43 18.26 8.05
CA GLY A 47 8.12 18.13 7.42
C GLY A 47 8.10 18.45 5.91
N GLY A 48 9.01 19.31 5.44
CA GLY A 48 9.12 19.66 4.03
C GLY A 48 9.83 18.58 3.23
N ALA A 49 10.98 18.11 3.73
CA ALA A 49 11.78 17.09 3.06
C ALA A 49 10.98 15.78 2.87
N TRP A 50 10.26 15.31 3.89
CA TRP A 50 9.45 14.11 3.78
C TRP A 50 8.29 14.26 2.78
N LYS A 51 7.58 15.41 2.79
CA LYS A 51 6.53 15.68 1.79
C LYS A 51 7.08 15.61 0.36
N THR A 52 8.27 16.16 0.12
CA THR A 52 8.90 16.10 -1.21
C THR A 52 9.36 14.67 -1.55
N THR A 53 9.98 13.96 -0.62
CA THR A 53 10.36 12.55 -0.80
C THR A 53 9.16 11.69 -1.15
N ARG A 54 8.07 11.82 -0.38
CA ARG A 54 6.81 11.12 -0.61
C ARG A 54 6.26 11.40 -2.00
N ALA A 55 6.21 12.68 -2.40
CA ALA A 55 5.72 13.06 -3.73
C ALA A 55 6.54 12.40 -4.85
N VAL A 56 7.87 12.38 -4.73
CA VAL A 56 8.76 11.82 -5.76
C VAL A 56 8.68 10.30 -5.81
N VAL A 57 8.75 9.63 -4.66
CA VAL A 57 8.68 8.16 -4.59
C VAL A 57 7.35 7.67 -5.15
N ASN A 58 6.26 8.38 -4.84
CA ASN A 58 4.92 8.02 -5.28
C ASN A 58 4.61 8.50 -6.71
N ALA A 59 5.39 9.40 -7.31
CA ALA A 59 5.07 10.03 -8.59
C ALA A 59 4.68 9.04 -9.71
N PRO A 60 5.35 7.88 -9.90
CA PRO A 60 4.96 6.94 -10.95
C PRO A 60 3.56 6.36 -10.76
N VAL A 61 3.20 5.96 -9.53
CA VAL A 61 1.89 5.37 -9.24
C VAL A 61 0.81 6.44 -9.15
N SER A 62 1.11 7.60 -8.58
CA SER A 62 0.24 8.78 -8.57
C SER A 62 -0.11 9.23 -9.98
N GLY A 63 0.89 9.32 -10.87
CA GLY A 63 0.67 9.74 -12.26
C GLY A 63 -0.23 8.77 -13.02
N ALA A 64 -0.03 7.46 -12.84
CA ALA A 64 -0.90 6.44 -13.45
C ALA A 64 -2.35 6.53 -12.94
N ALA A 65 -2.53 6.73 -11.63
CA ALA A 65 -3.85 6.89 -11.03
C ALA A 65 -4.55 8.17 -11.48
N LEU A 66 -3.82 9.29 -11.56
CA LEU A 66 -4.34 10.57 -12.07
C LEU A 66 -4.76 10.46 -13.54
N LEU A 67 -3.92 9.88 -14.39
CA LEU A 67 -4.25 9.66 -15.81
C LEU A 67 -5.49 8.79 -15.97
N TYR A 68 -5.61 7.73 -15.15
CA TYR A 68 -6.80 6.88 -15.15
C TYR A 68 -8.04 7.67 -14.72
N GLY A 69 -7.99 8.38 -13.59
CA GLY A 69 -9.12 9.12 -13.05
C GLY A 69 -9.59 10.25 -13.97
N VAL A 70 -8.67 11.07 -14.46
CA VAL A 70 -8.98 12.13 -15.45
C VAL A 70 -9.49 11.52 -16.75
N GLY A 71 -8.89 10.42 -17.21
CA GLY A 71 -9.36 9.71 -18.42
C GLY A 71 -10.77 9.12 -18.28
N LYS A 72 -11.25 8.93 -17.06
CA LYS A 72 -12.63 8.54 -16.74
C LYS A 72 -13.58 9.72 -16.56
N GLY A 73 -13.11 10.95 -16.75
CA GLY A 73 -13.91 12.17 -16.56
C GLY A 73 -13.99 12.64 -15.12
N GLY A 74 -13.13 12.14 -14.23
CA GLY A 74 -13.17 12.49 -12.81
C GLY A 74 -12.80 13.93 -12.51
N GLU A 75 -13.43 14.50 -11.48
CA GLU A 75 -13.15 15.85 -10.99
C GLU A 75 -11.94 15.83 -10.06
N VAL A 76 -10.98 16.74 -10.29
CA VAL A 76 -9.70 16.77 -9.58
C VAL A 76 -9.71 17.83 -8.49
N HIS A 77 -9.44 17.42 -7.26
CA HIS A 77 -9.32 18.29 -6.09
C HIS A 77 -7.93 18.15 -5.46
N GLN A 78 -7.20 19.25 -5.35
CA GLN A 78 -5.89 19.26 -4.70
C GLN A 78 -6.03 19.69 -3.25
N ASN A 79 -5.42 18.93 -2.33
CA ASN A 79 -5.45 19.20 -0.91
C ASN A 79 -4.16 19.88 -0.45
N GLY A 80 -4.25 20.74 0.58
CA GLY A 80 -3.08 21.48 1.11
C GLY A 80 -1.97 20.60 1.69
N ASN A 81 -2.26 19.33 1.96
CA ASN A 81 -1.29 18.34 2.44
C ASN A 81 -0.53 17.63 1.31
N GLY A 82 -0.77 17.97 0.04
CA GLY A 82 -0.07 17.41 -1.12
C GLY A 82 -0.65 16.08 -1.62
N THR A 83 -1.86 15.73 -1.19
CA THR A 83 -2.68 14.68 -1.82
C THR A 83 -3.60 15.30 -2.88
N THR A 84 -4.02 14.47 -3.83
CA THR A 84 -5.00 14.84 -4.86
C THR A 84 -6.15 13.84 -4.82
N ALA A 85 -7.36 14.30 -4.55
CA ALA A 85 -8.56 13.49 -4.74
C ALA A 85 -9.02 13.58 -6.20
N VAL A 86 -9.44 12.46 -6.77
CA VAL A 86 -10.14 12.41 -8.05
C VAL A 86 -11.49 11.75 -7.82
N VAL A 87 -12.55 12.54 -7.94
CA VAL A 87 -13.93 12.09 -7.74
C VAL A 87 -14.45 11.47 -9.04
N LEU A 88 -14.92 10.24 -8.96
CA LEU A 88 -15.41 9.44 -10.08
C LEU A 88 -16.87 9.06 -9.85
N ASP A 89 -17.70 9.13 -10.90
CA ASP A 89 -19.09 8.67 -10.82
C ASP A 89 -19.19 7.14 -10.69
N GLU A 90 -18.24 6.40 -11.29
CA GLU A 90 -18.20 4.94 -11.27
C GLU A 90 -16.74 4.42 -11.29
N GLY A 91 -16.53 3.19 -10.83
CA GLY A 91 -15.24 2.48 -10.97
C GLY A 91 -14.30 2.58 -9.76
N VAL A 92 -14.82 3.01 -8.61
CA VAL A 92 -14.15 2.89 -7.31
C VAL A 92 -14.73 1.73 -6.51
N VAL A 93 -13.97 1.21 -5.56
CA VAL A 93 -14.40 0.14 -4.65
C VAL A 93 -14.51 0.74 -3.26
N ARG A 94 -15.65 0.57 -2.58
CA ARG A 94 -15.96 1.19 -1.28
C ARG A 94 -15.88 2.73 -1.39
N ALA A 95 -15.42 3.41 -0.33
CA ALA A 95 -15.31 4.87 -0.25
C ALA A 95 -14.16 5.47 -1.08
N GLY A 96 -13.29 4.63 -1.66
CA GLY A 96 -12.16 5.05 -2.48
C GLY A 96 -10.89 4.24 -2.21
N THR A 97 -9.85 4.52 -2.99
CA THR A 97 -8.54 3.86 -2.89
C THR A 97 -7.41 4.85 -3.16
N THR A 98 -6.43 4.89 -2.25
CA THR A 98 -5.21 5.70 -2.41
C THR A 98 -4.12 4.97 -3.18
N PHE A 99 -3.59 5.64 -4.21
CA PHE A 99 -2.50 5.24 -5.08
C PHE A 99 -1.39 6.29 -5.01
N GLY A 100 -0.39 6.05 -4.17
CA GLY A 100 0.64 7.04 -3.91
C GLY A 100 0.05 8.26 -3.23
N THR A 101 0.06 9.41 -3.91
CA THR A 101 -0.54 10.67 -3.44
C THR A 101 -1.92 10.97 -4.04
N VAL A 102 -2.45 10.09 -4.89
CA VAL A 102 -3.74 10.27 -5.56
C VAL A 102 -4.77 9.33 -4.94
N PHE A 103 -5.87 9.89 -4.46
CA PHE A 103 -7.01 9.17 -3.90
C PHE A 103 -8.16 9.16 -4.91
N LEU A 104 -8.54 7.98 -5.41
CA LEU A 104 -9.69 7.82 -6.29
C LEU A 104 -10.93 7.51 -5.45
N THR A 105 -11.99 8.29 -5.56
CA THR A 105 -13.17 8.19 -4.68
C THR A 105 -14.48 8.46 -5.43
N ASP A 106 -15.59 7.93 -4.94
CA ASP A 106 -16.95 8.32 -5.34
C ASP A 106 -17.56 9.35 -4.37
N GLN A 107 -16.85 9.67 -3.29
CA GLN A 107 -17.33 10.64 -2.31
C GLN A 107 -17.21 12.03 -2.90
N ARG A 108 -18.34 12.74 -2.91
CA ARG A 108 -18.36 14.16 -3.26
C ARG A 108 -17.43 14.94 -2.34
N MET A 109 -16.44 15.59 -2.94
CA MET A 109 -15.52 16.49 -2.25
C MET A 109 -16.11 17.90 -2.25
N GLU A 110 -17.05 18.17 -1.33
CA GLU A 110 -17.47 19.54 -1.05
C GLU A 110 -16.27 20.36 -0.54
N ALA A 111 -15.98 21.50 -1.19
CA ALA A 111 -14.83 22.31 -0.82
C ALA A 111 -14.88 22.72 0.66
N GLU A 112 -13.76 22.55 1.36
CA GLU A 112 -13.47 23.16 2.67
C GLU A 112 -14.41 22.73 3.82
N THR A 113 -14.87 21.47 3.82
CA THR A 113 -15.59 20.92 4.98
C THR A 113 -14.61 20.27 5.98
N PRO A 114 -14.87 20.35 7.30
CA PRO A 114 -14.07 19.64 8.30
C PRO A 114 -14.03 18.12 8.14
N ARG A 115 -14.99 17.56 7.39
CA ARG A 115 -14.98 16.15 7.01
C ARG A 115 -13.92 15.88 5.94
N ASN A 116 -13.84 16.72 4.92
CA ASN A 116 -12.91 16.53 3.80
C ASN A 116 -11.47 16.83 4.21
N ASP A 117 -11.25 17.77 5.12
CA ASP A 117 -9.93 18.00 5.71
C ASP A 117 -9.44 16.74 6.43
N ARG A 118 -10.27 16.17 7.30
CA ARG A 118 -9.95 14.93 8.03
C ARG A 118 -9.72 13.75 7.08
N LEU A 119 -10.61 13.57 6.10
CA LEU A 119 -10.43 12.53 5.09
C LEU A 119 -9.11 12.72 4.33
N SER A 120 -8.78 13.96 3.93
CA SER A 120 -7.51 14.24 3.25
C SER A 120 -6.29 13.91 4.10
N GLU A 121 -6.35 14.10 5.43
CA GLU A 121 -5.28 13.74 6.37
C GLU A 121 -5.18 12.22 6.59
N HIS A 122 -6.30 11.51 6.54
CA HIS A 122 -6.31 10.05 6.48
C HIS A 122 -5.59 9.55 5.22
N GLU A 123 -5.97 10.07 4.04
CA GLU A 123 -5.33 9.69 2.78
C GLU A 123 -3.86 10.12 2.70
N ALA A 124 -3.47 11.22 3.33
CA ALA A 124 -2.08 11.65 3.41
C ALA A 124 -1.20 10.66 4.18
N ARG A 125 -1.75 10.03 5.23
CA ARG A 125 -1.03 8.96 5.96
C ARG A 125 -0.91 7.68 5.13
N HIS A 126 -1.91 7.34 4.31
CA HIS A 126 -1.75 6.29 3.30
C HIS A 126 -0.70 6.62 2.26
N ALA A 127 -0.59 7.89 1.84
CA ALA A 127 0.48 8.33 0.95
C ALA A 127 1.88 8.20 1.60
N ASP A 128 1.99 8.46 2.90
CA ASP A 128 3.21 8.24 3.67
C ASP A 128 3.57 6.75 3.73
N GLN A 129 2.58 5.88 3.98
CA GLN A 129 2.76 4.43 3.96
C GLN A 129 3.23 3.94 2.57
N TRP A 130 2.58 4.39 1.49
CA TRP A 130 3.01 4.10 0.12
C TRP A 130 4.49 4.41 -0.09
N ALA A 131 4.94 5.60 0.31
CA ALA A 131 6.32 6.03 0.13
C ALA A 131 7.28 5.21 1.00
N ALA A 132 6.99 5.04 2.28
CA ALA A 132 7.83 4.31 3.23
C ALA A 132 8.06 2.86 2.79
N PHE A 133 6.98 2.14 2.43
CA PHE A 133 7.09 0.76 1.97
C PHE A 133 7.70 0.64 0.57
N SER A 134 7.47 1.63 -0.30
CA SER A 134 8.14 1.68 -1.61
C SER A 134 9.65 1.81 -1.47
N ILE A 135 10.12 2.64 -0.54
CA ILE A 135 11.55 2.78 -0.22
C ILE A 135 12.09 1.46 0.36
N ALA A 136 11.35 0.83 1.29
CA ALA A 136 11.83 -0.34 2.01
C ALA A 136 11.89 -1.62 1.15
N ALA A 137 10.88 -1.84 0.30
CA ALA A 137 10.70 -3.13 -0.38
C ALA A 137 10.16 -3.01 -1.82
N GLY A 138 10.16 -1.80 -2.39
CA GLY A 138 9.72 -1.53 -3.76
C GLY A 138 8.22 -1.19 -3.87
N PRO A 139 7.77 -0.70 -5.04
CA PRO A 139 6.48 -0.02 -5.21
C PRO A 139 5.24 -0.91 -4.99
N ALA A 140 5.41 -2.24 -4.96
CA ALA A 140 4.30 -3.16 -4.69
C ALA A 140 4.17 -3.56 -3.21
N ALA A 141 5.10 -3.13 -2.35
CA ALA A 141 5.18 -3.59 -0.96
C ALA A 141 3.95 -3.17 -0.14
N PHE A 142 3.59 -1.89 -0.18
CA PHE A 142 2.40 -1.39 0.53
C PHE A 142 1.11 -2.08 0.09
N PRO A 143 0.71 -2.08 -1.20
CA PRO A 143 -0.57 -2.69 -1.59
C PRO A 143 -0.60 -4.20 -1.32
N ALA A 144 0.54 -4.90 -1.41
CA ALA A 144 0.60 -6.32 -1.07
C ALA A 144 0.40 -6.59 0.43
N LEU A 145 1.07 -5.81 1.28
CA LEU A 145 0.93 -5.94 2.73
C LEU A 145 -0.45 -5.49 3.21
N TYR A 146 -0.98 -4.39 2.66
CA TYR A 146 -2.34 -3.94 2.93
C TYR A 146 -3.36 -5.01 2.58
N ALA A 147 -3.28 -5.61 1.39
CA ALA A 147 -4.21 -6.66 0.98
C ALA A 147 -4.10 -7.93 1.83
N LEU A 148 -2.88 -8.29 2.25
CA LEU A 148 -2.65 -9.40 3.16
C LEU A 148 -3.27 -9.13 4.53
N ASP A 149 -3.05 -7.94 5.08
CA ASP A 149 -3.59 -7.55 6.38
C ASP A 149 -5.12 -7.47 6.33
N GLU A 150 -5.70 -6.84 5.30
CA GLU A 150 -7.16 -6.76 5.06
C GLU A 150 -7.82 -8.15 4.98
N THR A 151 -7.10 -9.17 4.50
CA THR A 151 -7.62 -10.54 4.41
C THR A 151 -7.86 -11.16 5.80
N PHE A 152 -7.05 -10.80 6.79
CA PHE A 152 -7.18 -11.33 8.17
C PHE A 152 -7.88 -10.34 9.10
N PHE A 153 -7.67 -9.04 8.88
CA PHE A 153 -8.14 -7.94 9.70
C PHE A 153 -8.88 -6.93 8.82
N PRO A 154 -10.11 -7.24 8.38
CA PRO A 154 -10.81 -6.40 7.41
C PRO A 154 -11.28 -5.07 8.01
N GLY A 155 -11.24 -4.02 7.18
CA GLY A 155 -11.81 -2.70 7.49
C GLY A 155 -11.14 -2.05 8.70
N ALA A 156 -11.92 -1.64 9.70
CA ALA A 156 -11.40 -0.96 10.89
C ALA A 156 -10.49 -1.82 11.79
N PHE A 157 -10.30 -3.11 11.48
CA PHE A 157 -9.28 -3.95 12.11
C PHE A 157 -7.93 -3.91 11.40
N ASN A 158 -7.89 -3.44 10.16
CA ASN A 158 -6.68 -3.36 9.36
C ASN A 158 -5.68 -2.41 10.03
N HIS A 159 -4.45 -2.88 10.21
CA HIS A 159 -3.43 -2.13 10.93
C HIS A 159 -3.02 -0.87 10.18
N PHE A 160 -3.07 -0.87 8.85
CA PHE A 160 -2.77 0.29 8.02
C PHE A 160 -3.86 1.35 8.11
N GLU A 161 -5.12 0.95 8.13
CA GLU A 161 -6.29 1.83 8.36
C GLU A 161 -6.23 2.46 9.76
N ARG A 162 -5.87 1.67 10.77
CA ARG A 162 -5.69 2.16 12.15
C ARG A 162 -4.56 3.19 12.25
N GLN A 163 -3.43 2.91 11.62
CA GLN A 163 -2.31 3.84 11.56
C GLN A 163 -2.67 5.12 10.79
N ALA A 164 -3.51 5.00 9.76
CA ALA A 164 -4.07 6.12 9.01
C ALA A 164 -5.21 6.85 9.75
N GLY A 165 -5.57 6.44 10.98
CA GLY A 165 -6.58 7.09 11.80
C GLY A 165 -8.00 6.80 11.32
N LEU A 166 -8.69 5.92 12.06
CA LEU A 166 -10.04 5.47 11.71
C LEU A 166 -11.06 6.60 11.67
N GLU A 167 -11.06 7.48 12.67
CA GLU A 167 -12.04 8.57 12.78
C GLU A 167 -11.96 9.55 11.62
N ASP A 168 -10.74 9.82 11.17
CA ASP A 168 -10.48 10.74 10.05
C ASP A 168 -10.91 10.13 8.71
N GLY A 169 -10.79 8.81 8.56
CA GLY A 169 -11.32 8.04 7.42
C GLY A 169 -12.82 7.74 7.50
N GLY A 170 -13.51 8.17 8.57
CA GLY A 170 -14.94 7.94 8.76
C GLY A 170 -15.31 6.53 9.25
N TYR A 171 -14.35 5.75 9.75
CA TYR A 171 -14.60 4.45 10.36
C TYR A 171 -15.00 4.59 11.82
N ALA A 172 -15.98 3.79 12.25
CA ALA A 172 -16.25 3.60 13.67
C ALA A 172 -15.13 2.76 14.30
N THR A 173 -14.54 3.27 15.39
CA THR A 173 -13.54 2.53 16.17
C THR A 173 -14.16 1.25 16.73
N PRO A 174 -13.65 0.05 16.38
CA PRO A 174 -14.22 -1.20 16.88
C PRO A 174 -14.02 -1.33 18.39
N SER A 175 -15.04 -1.81 19.10
CA SER A 175 -14.95 -2.18 20.51
C SER A 175 -14.10 -3.46 20.68
N ASP A 176 -12.81 -3.30 20.93
CA ASP A 176 -11.84 -4.19 21.58
C ASP A 176 -11.83 -5.72 21.35
N CYS A 177 -12.32 -6.23 20.22
CA CYS A 177 -12.01 -7.59 19.78
C CYS A 177 -11.42 -7.57 18.37
N PRO A 178 -10.11 -7.85 18.19
CA PRO A 178 -9.58 -8.09 16.86
C PRO A 178 -10.42 -9.16 16.18
N SER A 179 -10.54 -9.10 14.84
CA SER A 179 -11.23 -10.12 14.05
C SER A 179 -10.84 -11.53 14.54
N THR A 180 -11.75 -12.19 15.29
CA THR A 180 -11.47 -13.50 15.88
C THR A 180 -11.14 -14.51 14.78
N ALA A 181 -11.78 -14.35 13.62
CA ALA A 181 -11.48 -15.11 12.41
C ALA A 181 -10.04 -14.92 11.93
N GLY A 182 -9.53 -13.68 11.90
CA GLY A 182 -8.15 -13.37 11.54
C GLY A 182 -7.14 -13.99 12.48
N GLN A 183 -7.37 -13.84 13.80
CA GLN A 183 -6.52 -14.44 14.82
C GLN A 183 -6.49 -15.96 14.73
N LEU A 184 -7.64 -16.62 14.56
CA LEU A 184 -7.74 -18.07 14.42
C LEU A 184 -7.07 -18.57 13.14
N THR A 185 -7.17 -17.81 12.05
CA THR A 185 -6.52 -18.15 10.78
C THR A 185 -5.00 -18.08 10.92
N LEU A 186 -4.47 -17.02 11.52
CA LEU A 186 -3.03 -16.90 11.78
C LEU A 186 -2.52 -17.99 12.73
N ALA A 187 -3.25 -18.29 13.81
CA ALA A 187 -2.91 -19.38 14.72
C ALA A 187 -2.88 -20.73 14.00
N SER A 188 -3.86 -20.98 13.14
CA SER A 188 -3.95 -22.22 12.35
C SER A 188 -2.80 -22.34 11.34
N LEU A 189 -2.45 -21.26 10.65
CA LEU A 189 -1.30 -21.23 9.73
C LEU A 189 0.03 -21.45 10.46
N ALA A 190 0.21 -20.84 11.63
CA ALA A 190 1.40 -21.03 12.46
C ALA A 190 1.54 -22.49 12.94
N LEU A 191 0.43 -23.10 13.38
CA LEU A 191 0.40 -24.52 13.77
C LEU A 191 0.75 -25.45 12.61
N LEU A 192 0.20 -25.20 11.42
CA LEU A 192 0.49 -25.99 10.22
C LEU A 192 1.96 -25.86 9.80
N ALA A 193 2.51 -24.64 9.76
CA ALA A 193 3.91 -24.40 9.43
C ALA A 193 4.86 -25.05 10.44
N GLY A 194 4.58 -24.90 11.74
CA GLY A 194 5.34 -25.55 12.81
C GLY A 194 5.32 -27.07 12.70
N SER A 195 4.16 -27.65 12.41
CA SER A 195 3.99 -29.10 12.20
C SER A 195 4.79 -29.60 10.99
N ALA A 196 4.72 -28.89 9.86
CA ALA A 196 5.49 -29.24 8.67
C ALA A 196 7.00 -29.18 8.89
N LEU A 197 7.49 -28.16 9.62
CA LEU A 197 8.89 -28.02 10.02
C LEU A 197 9.33 -29.16 10.94
N ALA A 198 8.51 -29.54 11.92
CA ALA A 198 8.79 -30.65 12.83
C ALA A 198 8.89 -32.00 12.09
N VAL A 199 7.95 -32.27 11.18
CA VAL A 199 7.94 -33.46 10.33
C VAL A 199 9.19 -33.51 9.45
N ARG A 200 9.54 -32.40 8.78
CA ARG A 200 10.73 -32.31 7.94
C ARG A 200 12.02 -32.56 8.72
N ARG A 201 12.14 -32.01 9.93
CA ARG A 201 13.29 -32.26 10.82
C ARG A 201 13.41 -33.73 11.18
N ARG A 202 12.29 -34.37 11.54
CA ARG A 202 12.26 -35.80 11.91
C ARG A 202 12.76 -36.70 10.78
N PHE A 203 12.27 -36.48 9.55
CA PHE A 203 12.72 -37.25 8.39
C PHE A 203 14.20 -37.03 8.05
N ARG A 204 14.72 -35.80 8.17
CA ARG A 204 16.15 -35.53 7.95
C ARG A 204 17.03 -36.28 8.96
N THR A 205 16.69 -36.25 10.24
CA THR A 205 17.45 -36.97 11.29
C THR A 205 17.41 -38.48 11.16
N GLN A 206 16.39 -39.06 10.52
CA GLN A 206 16.35 -40.50 10.26
C GLN A 206 17.18 -40.89 9.03
N SER A 207 17.21 -40.04 8.00
CA SER A 207 18.07 -40.24 6.82
C SER A 207 19.56 -40.10 7.12
N GLU A 208 19.95 -39.38 8.17
CA GLU A 208 21.36 -39.25 8.61
C GLU A 208 21.81 -40.41 9.52
N ARG A 209 20.89 -41.27 9.97
CA ARG A 209 21.15 -42.42 10.86
C ARG A 209 21.05 -43.78 10.17
N ALA A 210 20.60 -43.81 8.92
CA ALA A 210 20.53 -44.99 8.06
C ALA A 210 21.74 -45.02 7.13
#